data_AF-A0A7Y2BX50-F1
#
_entry.id   AF-A0A7Y2BX50-F1
#
_cell.length_a   1.000
_cell.length_b   1.000
_cell.length_c   1.000
_cell.angle_alpha   90.00
_cell.angle_beta   90.00
_cell.angle_gamma   90.00
#
_symmetry.space_group_name_H-M   'P 1'
#
loop_
_entity.id
_entity.type
_entity.pdbx_description
1 polymer ?
#
loop_
_entity_poly.entity_id
_entity_poly.type
_entity_poly.pdbx_seq_one_letter_code
_entity_poly.pdbx_strand_id
1 'polypeptide(L)'
;MAEVAEKTTKKKTTAKKSSFSKETYLEWYEVMLRIRRFEEASLKAYSQQKIRGFLHVYIGQEAIAAGIVSALRKEDKIVTGYRQHGIALSRGISSKACMAELFGKATGVVKGKGGSMHFSSAEHNYMGG
;
A
#
# COMPACT_ATOMS: atom_id res chain seq x y z
N MET A 1 10.08 -63.44 4.66
CA MET A 1 10.17 -62.07 4.10
C MET A 1 8.75 -61.55 3.98
N ALA A 2 8.36 -60.56 4.79
CA ALA A 2 7.01 -60.02 4.78
C ALA A 2 6.93 -58.87 3.77
N GLU A 3 5.98 -58.97 2.84
CA GLU A 3 5.68 -57.98 1.82
C GLU A 3 4.92 -56.80 2.46
N VAL A 4 5.54 -55.63 2.50
CA VAL A 4 4.91 -54.41 3.01
C VAL A 4 4.14 -53.77 1.86
N ALA A 5 2.82 -53.95 1.87
CA ALA A 5 1.93 -53.30 0.92
C ALA A 5 1.94 -51.77 1.13
N GLU A 6 2.53 -51.06 0.18
CA GLU A 6 2.57 -49.60 0.16
C GLU A 6 1.18 -49.03 -0.18
N LYS A 7 0.45 -48.59 0.86
CA LYS A 7 -0.83 -47.89 0.68
C LYS A 7 -0.58 -46.48 0.15
N THR A 8 -0.60 -46.31 -1.16
CA THR A 8 -0.60 -44.99 -1.81
C THR A 8 -1.93 -44.30 -1.57
N THR A 9 -2.02 -43.52 -0.49
CA THR A 9 -3.17 -42.65 -0.22
C THR A 9 -3.07 -41.40 -1.09
N LYS A 10 -3.80 -41.39 -2.21
CA LYS A 10 -4.02 -40.16 -3.01
C LYS A 10 -4.77 -39.13 -2.17
N LYS A 11 -4.03 -38.20 -1.58
CA LYS A 11 -4.58 -37.04 -0.85
C LYS A 11 -5.32 -36.15 -1.86
N LYS A 12 -6.65 -36.24 -1.92
CA LYS A 12 -7.49 -35.28 -2.67
C LYS A 12 -7.32 -33.91 -2.03
N THR A 13 -6.51 -33.05 -2.65
CA THR A 13 -6.45 -31.62 -2.33
C THR A 13 -7.72 -30.96 -2.85
N THR A 14 -8.76 -30.91 -2.02
CA THR A 14 -9.90 -30.01 -2.25
C THR A 14 -9.38 -28.58 -2.15
N ALA A 15 -9.21 -27.91 -3.30
CA ALA A 15 -8.86 -26.50 -3.35
C ALA A 15 -9.90 -25.72 -2.51
N LYS A 16 -9.46 -25.09 -1.43
CA LYS A 16 -10.30 -24.24 -0.59
C LYS A 16 -10.88 -23.12 -1.47
N LYS A 17 -12.21 -23.04 -1.56
CA LYS A 17 -12.91 -21.96 -2.25
C LYS A 17 -12.49 -20.63 -1.60
N SER A 18 -12.02 -19.66 -2.39
CA SER A 18 -11.55 -18.38 -1.84
C SER A 18 -12.70 -17.62 -1.19
N SER A 19 -12.42 -16.90 -0.10
CA SER A 19 -13.43 -16.15 0.65
C SER A 19 -13.91 -14.89 -0.09
N PHE A 20 -13.11 -14.39 -1.02
CA PHE A 20 -13.41 -13.21 -1.83
C PHE A 20 -13.41 -13.53 -3.32
N SER A 21 -14.00 -12.62 -4.11
CA SER A 21 -14.00 -12.68 -5.57
C SER A 21 -12.58 -12.54 -6.13
N LYS A 22 -12.35 -13.03 -7.35
CA LYS A 22 -11.06 -12.87 -8.04
C LYS A 22 -10.73 -11.38 -8.22
N GLU A 23 -11.75 -10.59 -8.52
CA GLU A 23 -11.68 -9.15 -8.77
C GLU A 23 -11.16 -8.43 -7.52
N THR A 24 -11.66 -8.78 -6.33
CA THR A 24 -11.18 -8.25 -5.05
C THR A 24 -9.70 -8.55 -4.82
N TYR A 25 -9.25 -9.78 -5.10
CA TYR A 25 -7.83 -10.13 -4.96
C TYR A 25 -6.93 -9.38 -5.94
N LEU A 26 -7.39 -9.16 -7.17
CA LEU A 26 -6.66 -8.38 -8.16
C LEU A 26 -6.56 -6.90 -7.73
N GLU A 27 -7.65 -6.31 -7.25
CA GLU A 27 -7.65 -4.95 -6.71
C GLU A 27 -6.66 -4.80 -5.55
N TRP A 28 -6.69 -5.71 -4.58
CA TRP A 28 -5.72 -5.71 -3.48
C TRP A 28 -4.29 -5.86 -3.96
N TYR A 29 -4.05 -6.77 -4.89
CA TYR A 29 -2.73 -6.98 -5.46
C TYR A 29 -2.21 -5.72 -6.17
N GLU A 30 -3.04 -5.06 -6.97
CA GLU A 30 -2.69 -3.81 -7.65
C GLU A 30 -2.38 -2.68 -6.67
N VAL A 31 -3.19 -2.53 -5.60
CA VAL A 31 -2.93 -1.56 -4.54
C VAL A 31 -1.59 -1.85 -3.87
N MET A 32 -1.35 -3.10 -3.47
CA MET A 32 -0.10 -3.48 -2.80
C MET A 32 1.12 -3.26 -3.70
N LEU A 33 1.04 -3.67 -4.96
CA LEU A 33 2.11 -3.52 -5.94
C LEU A 33 2.40 -2.05 -6.22
N ARG A 34 1.37 -1.22 -6.36
CA ARG A 34 1.52 0.23 -6.56
C ARG A 34 2.24 0.89 -5.39
N ILE A 35 1.86 0.54 -4.16
CA ILE A 35 2.52 1.05 -2.95
C ILE A 35 3.99 0.61 -2.93
N ARG A 36 4.27 -0.67 -3.14
CA ARG A 36 5.64 -1.21 -3.19
C ARG A 36 6.50 -0.46 -4.20
N ARG A 37 6.01 -0.28 -5.43
CA ARG A 37 6.76 0.40 -6.50
C ARG A 37 6.97 1.88 -6.23
N PHE A 38 5.98 2.55 -5.66
CA PHE A 38 6.13 3.94 -5.22
C PHE A 38 7.25 4.05 -4.17
N GLU A 39 7.23 3.20 -3.15
CA GLU A 39 8.19 3.25 -2.06
C GLU A 39 9.62 2.86 -2.47
N GLU A 40 9.78 1.87 -3.35
CA GLU A 40 11.09 1.55 -3.93
C GLU A 40 11.69 2.74 -4.70
N ALA A 41 10.85 3.47 -5.45
CA ALA A 41 11.27 4.68 -6.15
C ALA A 41 11.60 5.81 -5.15
N SER A 42 10.81 5.97 -4.09
CA SER A 42 11.06 6.92 -3.00
C SER A 42 12.39 6.63 -2.30
N LEU A 43 12.66 5.37 -1.96
CA LEU A 43 13.93 4.94 -1.35
C LEU A 43 15.12 5.23 -2.26
N LYS A 44 15.00 4.95 -3.56
CA LYS A 44 16.04 5.29 -4.53
C LYS A 44 16.29 6.79 -4.62
N ALA A 45 15.24 7.61 -4.59
CA ALA A 45 15.40 9.07 -4.59
C ALA A 45 15.98 9.59 -3.27
N TYR A 46 15.63 8.97 -2.15
CA TYR A 46 16.15 9.30 -0.83
C TYR A 46 17.63 8.96 -0.69
N SER A 47 18.08 7.80 -1.19
CA SER A 47 19.50 7.44 -1.21
C SER A 47 20.33 8.38 -2.10
N GLN A 48 19.71 8.97 -3.12
CA GLN A 48 20.28 10.04 -3.95
C GLN A 48 20.20 11.43 -3.31
N GLN A 49 19.75 11.53 -2.04
CA GLN A 49 19.57 12.79 -1.31
C GLN A 49 18.63 13.80 -1.98
N LYS A 50 17.72 13.33 -2.84
CA LYS A 50 16.73 14.19 -3.53
C LYS A 50 15.49 14.48 -2.66
N ILE A 51 15.19 13.58 -1.74
CA ILE A 51 14.15 13.75 -0.72
C ILE A 51 14.83 14.22 0.56
N ARG A 52 14.32 15.30 1.17
CA ARG A 52 14.87 15.89 2.40
C ARG A 52 13.99 15.52 3.60
N GLY A 53 14.57 15.54 4.80
CA GLY A 53 13.91 15.10 6.03
C GLY A 53 13.93 13.57 6.16
N PHE A 54 13.04 13.02 6.99
CA PHE A 54 12.92 11.57 7.17
C PHE A 54 11.95 10.97 6.15
N LEU A 55 12.30 9.80 5.60
CA LEU A 55 11.42 9.02 4.72
C LEU A 55 10.86 7.80 5.47
N HIS A 56 9.54 7.74 5.64
CA HIS A 56 8.86 6.66 6.37
C HIS A 56 8.08 5.75 5.42
N VAL A 57 8.77 4.74 4.88
CA VAL A 57 8.20 3.84 3.87
C VAL A 57 7.10 2.92 4.40
N TYR A 58 6.12 2.58 3.58
CA TYR A 58 5.05 1.64 3.91
C TYR A 58 5.36 0.17 3.55
N ILE A 59 6.59 -0.11 3.11
CA ILE A 59 7.07 -1.43 2.72
C ILE A 59 6.89 -2.44 3.87
N GLY A 60 6.22 -3.56 3.57
CA GLY A 60 5.91 -4.63 4.53
C GLY A 60 4.53 -4.50 5.19
N GLN A 61 3.80 -3.41 4.94
CA GLN A 61 2.47 -3.16 5.51
C GLN A 61 1.39 -2.97 4.44
N GLU A 62 1.70 -3.19 3.16
CA GLU A 62 0.83 -2.83 2.04
C GLU A 62 -0.56 -3.48 2.09
N ALA A 63 -0.64 -4.71 2.63
CA ALA A 63 -1.90 -5.42 2.80
C ALA A 63 -2.88 -4.67 3.72
N ILE A 64 -2.38 -3.90 4.68
CA ILE A 64 -3.22 -3.05 5.56
C ILE A 64 -3.90 -1.98 4.72
N ALA A 65 -3.15 -1.28 3.87
CA ALA A 65 -3.70 -0.24 2.99
C ALA A 65 -4.70 -0.82 1.97
N ALA A 66 -4.44 -2.02 1.43
CA ALA A 66 -5.36 -2.71 0.54
C ALA A 66 -6.67 -3.13 1.23
N GLY A 67 -6.57 -3.68 2.45
CA GLY A 67 -7.75 -4.02 3.25
C GLY A 67 -8.59 -2.80 3.63
N ILE A 68 -7.96 -1.68 3.97
CA ILE A 68 -8.65 -0.41 4.28
C ILE A 68 -9.49 0.07 3.10
N VAL A 69 -8.98 -0.02 1.86
CA VAL A 69 -9.73 0.43 0.66
C VAL A 69 -11.04 -0.32 0.49
N SER A 70 -11.06 -1.63 0.73
CA SER A 70 -12.27 -2.44 0.55
C SER A 70 -13.23 -2.39 1.74
N ALA A 71 -12.76 -1.93 2.90
CA ALA A 71 -13.56 -1.85 4.12
C ALA A 71 -14.24 -0.49 4.32
N LEU A 72 -13.68 0.58 3.77
CA LEU A 72 -14.17 1.95 3.97
C LEU A 72 -14.97 2.47 2.78
N ARG A 73 -15.91 3.38 3.08
CA ARG A 73 -16.64 4.16 2.08
C ARG A 73 -15.87 5.43 1.72
N LYS A 74 -16.26 6.11 0.64
CA LYS A 74 -15.55 7.30 0.13
C LYS A 74 -15.71 8.54 1.01
N GLU A 75 -16.77 8.58 1.79
CA GLU A 75 -17.12 9.62 2.75
C GLU A 75 -16.39 9.47 4.09
N ASP A 76 -15.87 8.28 4.39
CA ASP A 76 -15.17 8.03 5.65
C ASP A 76 -13.88 8.85 5.75
N LYS A 77 -13.63 9.43 6.92
CA LYS A 77 -12.40 10.19 7.18
C LYS A 77 -11.32 9.29 7.72
N ILE A 78 -10.10 9.46 7.22
CA ILE A 78 -8.93 8.71 7.69
C ILE A 78 -7.93 9.69 8.31
N VAL A 79 -7.55 9.42 9.55
CA VAL A 79 -6.43 10.06 10.24
C VAL A 79 -5.36 9.00 10.45
N THR A 80 -4.13 9.28 10.05
CA THR A 80 -3.00 8.34 10.14
C THR A 80 -1.87 8.88 11.02
N GLY A 81 -0.91 8.02 11.36
CA GLY A 81 0.36 8.43 11.97
C GLY A 81 1.45 8.71 10.92
N TYR A 82 2.71 8.56 11.33
CA TYR A 82 3.88 8.92 10.52
C TYR A 82 4.14 8.03 9.29
N ARG A 83 3.60 6.80 9.25
CA ARG A 83 3.83 5.82 8.17
C ARG A 83 2.56 5.70 7.34
N GLN A 84 2.46 6.53 6.30
CA GLN A 84 1.14 6.89 5.79
C GLN A 84 0.99 6.89 4.25
N HIS A 85 2.09 6.85 3.49
CA HIS A 85 2.03 6.93 2.01
C HIS A 85 1.16 5.83 1.39
N GLY A 86 1.25 4.61 1.92
CA GLY A 86 0.46 3.49 1.42
C GLY A 86 -1.04 3.75 1.51
N ILE A 87 -1.50 4.32 2.62
CA ILE A 87 -2.90 4.65 2.87
C ILE A 87 -3.32 5.85 2.02
N ALA A 88 -2.47 6.87 1.89
CA ALA A 88 -2.71 8.01 1.00
C ALA A 88 -2.94 7.58 -0.45
N LEU A 89 -2.06 6.71 -0.97
CA LEU A 89 -2.16 6.14 -2.31
C LEU A 89 -3.42 5.30 -2.47
N SER A 90 -3.70 4.44 -1.49
CA SER A 90 -4.86 3.55 -1.52
C SER A 90 -6.17 4.35 -1.48
N ARG A 91 -6.18 5.50 -0.79
CA ARG A 91 -7.32 6.43 -0.75
C ARG A 91 -7.56 7.19 -2.07
N GLY A 92 -6.64 7.11 -3.03
CA GLY A 92 -6.80 7.68 -4.37
C GLY A 92 -5.89 8.89 -4.65
N ILE A 93 -5.10 9.34 -3.68
CA ILE A 93 -4.17 10.46 -3.89
C ILE A 93 -3.14 10.02 -4.93
N SER A 94 -2.95 10.84 -5.97
CA SER A 94 -2.11 10.46 -7.11
C SER A 94 -0.65 10.23 -6.70
N SER A 95 -0.03 9.16 -7.21
CA SER A 95 1.40 8.90 -6.98
C SER A 95 2.29 10.05 -7.45
N LYS A 96 1.87 10.79 -8.49
CA LYS A 96 2.58 11.97 -8.99
C LYS A 96 2.60 13.10 -7.95
N ALA A 97 1.45 13.41 -7.35
CA ALA A 97 1.36 14.42 -6.30
C ALA A 97 2.09 13.98 -5.02
N CYS A 98 1.94 12.72 -4.61
CA CYS A 98 2.68 12.15 -3.48
C CYS A 98 4.20 12.24 -3.70
N MET A 99 4.70 11.87 -4.89
CA MET A 99 6.13 11.95 -5.19
C MET A 99 6.61 13.42 -5.25
N ALA A 100 5.79 14.32 -5.81
CA ALA A 100 6.10 15.75 -5.81
C ALA A 100 6.21 16.31 -4.39
N GLU A 101 5.35 15.84 -3.47
CA GLU A 101 5.40 16.22 -2.05
C GLU A 101 6.70 15.75 -1.38
N LEU A 102 7.12 14.50 -1.62
CA LEU A 102 8.41 13.99 -1.11
C LEU A 102 9.61 14.79 -1.63
N PHE A 103 9.52 15.30 -2.86
CA PHE A 103 10.55 16.16 -3.45
C PHE A 103 10.43 17.63 -3.04
N GLY A 104 9.49 18.00 -2.18
CA GLY A 104 9.28 19.39 -1.75
C GLY A 104 8.79 20.32 -2.86
N LYS A 105 8.10 19.79 -3.89
CA LYS A 105 7.63 20.58 -5.03
C LYS A 105 6.28 21.24 -4.74
N ALA A 106 6.05 22.40 -5.35
CA ALA A 106 4.78 23.12 -5.26
C ALA A 106 3.56 22.32 -5.77
N THR A 107 3.79 21.34 -6.65
CA THR A 107 2.76 20.40 -7.14
C THR A 107 2.51 19.21 -6.21
N GLY A 108 3.12 19.20 -5.02
CA GLY A 108 2.87 18.21 -3.98
C GLY A 108 1.46 18.32 -3.41
N VAL A 109 0.99 17.25 -2.78
CA VAL A 109 -0.37 17.15 -2.19
C VAL A 109 -0.67 18.32 -1.24
N VAL A 110 0.33 18.77 -0.47
CA VAL A 110 0.27 19.94 0.41
C VAL A 110 1.33 20.98 0.04
N LYS A 111 1.63 21.07 -1.27
CA LYS A 111 2.56 22.04 -1.87
C LYS A 111 4.02 21.90 -1.41
N GLY A 112 4.45 20.68 -1.09
CA GLY A 112 5.85 20.38 -0.73
C GLY A 112 6.21 20.72 0.72
N LYS A 113 5.24 21.11 1.55
CA LYS A 113 5.45 21.54 2.93
C LYS A 113 5.37 20.40 3.94
N GLY A 114 4.68 19.31 3.59
CA GLY A 114 4.42 18.20 4.49
C GLY A 114 5.50 17.13 4.46
N GLY A 115 6.25 17.06 3.36
CA GLY A 115 7.29 16.06 3.18
C GLY A 115 6.74 14.64 3.35
N SER A 116 7.52 13.75 3.94
CA SER A 116 7.13 12.35 4.07
C SER A 116 6.00 12.08 5.07
N MET A 117 5.81 12.92 6.09
CA MET A 117 4.91 12.58 7.21
C MET A 117 3.51 13.17 7.08
N HIS A 118 3.35 14.28 6.35
CA HIS A 118 2.13 15.10 6.44
C HIS A 118 1.36 15.22 5.11
N PHE A 119 1.21 14.14 4.33
CA PHE A 119 0.28 14.17 3.19
C PHE A 119 -1.14 14.38 3.70
N SER A 120 -1.87 15.35 3.16
CA SER A 120 -3.26 15.61 3.54
C SER A 120 -4.06 16.06 2.32
N SER A 121 -5.30 15.60 2.19
CA SER A 121 -6.19 15.96 1.09
C SER A 121 -7.64 15.98 1.57
N ALA A 122 -8.25 17.17 1.53
CA ALA A 122 -9.66 17.35 1.85
C ALA A 122 -10.57 16.62 0.85
N GLU A 123 -10.20 16.63 -0.44
CA GLU A 123 -10.90 15.91 -1.51
C GLU A 123 -11.02 14.41 -1.22
N HIS A 124 -9.99 13.83 -0.63
CA HIS A 124 -9.90 12.39 -0.35
C HIS A 124 -10.30 12.03 1.10
N ASN A 125 -10.80 12.99 1.88
CA ASN A 125 -11.08 12.84 3.32
C ASN A 125 -9.89 12.25 4.11
N TYR A 126 -8.68 12.69 3.76
CA TYR A 126 -7.43 12.09 4.24
C TYR A 126 -6.57 13.09 4.99
N MET A 127 -6.18 12.74 6.22
CA MET A 127 -5.29 13.52 7.07
C MET A 127 -4.10 12.65 7.48
N GLY A 128 -2.94 13.09 7.02
CA GLY A 128 -1.65 12.55 7.41
C GLY A 128 -1.34 12.74 8.89
N GLY A 129 -0.40 11.94 9.39
CA GLY A 129 0.26 12.23 10.67
C GLY A 129 1.08 13.51 10.61
#